data_AF-A0A2H0AZR9-F1
#
_entry.id   AF-A0A2H0AZR9-F1
#
_cell.length_a   1.000
_cell.length_b   1.000
_cell.length_c   1.000
_cell.angle_alpha   90.00
_cell.angle_beta   90.00
_cell.angle_gamma   90.00
#
_symmetry.space_group_name_H-M   'P 1'
#
loop_
_entity.id
_entity.type
_entity.pdbx_description
1 polymer ?
#
loop_
_entity_poly.entity_id
_entity_poly.type
_entity_poly.pdbx_seq_one_letter_code
_entity_poly.pdbx_strand_id
1 'polypeptide(L)'
;IVNDTIPYQVTQEHGSAKIMLKPASLGTSIVAGGVVRVVAELAGIKNLVAKVIGTANKINNVKAIFVALSSFDPEKVERIKKRIPKINKTVTSEPVETKEVISTLVTGRAGGRPRKLAGQAKTEKAKAPKNTAEVPTESVGKKEEKK
;
A
#
# COMPACT_ATOMS: atom_id res chain seq x y z
N ILE A 1 8.63 -18.44 -0.19
CA ILE A 1 7.27 -18.02 0.22
C ILE A 1 6.54 -19.24 0.79
N VAL A 2 5.80 -19.07 1.90
CA VAL A 2 4.96 -20.11 2.54
C VAL A 2 3.58 -19.51 2.76
N ASN A 3 2.51 -20.12 2.24
CA ASN A 3 1.13 -19.61 2.33
C ASN A 3 0.99 -18.12 1.95
N ASP A 4 1.55 -17.73 0.81
CA ASP A 4 1.53 -16.34 0.33
C ASP A 4 2.19 -15.29 1.29
N THR A 5 3.01 -15.74 2.24
CA THR A 5 3.77 -14.89 3.18
C THR A 5 5.22 -15.39 3.39
N ILE A 6 5.95 -14.67 4.24
CA ILE A 6 7.32 -14.96 4.67
C ILE A 6 7.31 -16.10 5.72
N PRO A 7 8.32 -16.99 5.77
CA PRO A 7 8.35 -18.13 6.70
C PRO A 7 8.52 -17.75 8.18
N TYR A 8 9.39 -16.80 8.51
CA TYR A 8 9.64 -16.33 9.87
C TYR A 8 10.01 -14.85 9.91
N GLN A 9 9.91 -14.24 11.09
CA GLN A 9 10.27 -12.85 11.27
C GLN A 9 11.78 -12.64 11.12
N VAL A 10 12.18 -11.62 10.39
CA VAL A 10 13.58 -11.24 10.17
C VAL A 10 13.74 -9.76 10.46
N THR A 11 14.79 -9.43 11.20
CA THR A 11 15.25 -8.06 11.41
C THR A 11 16.64 -7.95 10.84
N GLN A 12 16.86 -7.01 9.93
CA GLN A 12 18.16 -6.77 9.33
C GLN A 12 18.46 -5.28 9.28
N GLU A 13 19.75 -4.97 9.22
CA GLU A 13 20.27 -3.62 9.13
C GLU A 13 21.24 -3.48 7.96
N HIS A 14 21.22 -2.31 7.32
CA HIS A 14 22.15 -1.97 6.25
C HIS A 14 22.47 -0.48 6.33
N GLY A 15 23.72 -0.16 6.72
CA GLY A 15 24.12 1.21 7.04
C GLY A 15 23.21 1.79 8.14
N SER A 16 22.56 2.91 7.87
CA SER A 16 21.64 3.57 8.81
C SER A 16 20.20 3.01 8.79
N ALA A 17 19.89 2.05 7.91
CA ALA A 17 18.55 1.50 7.77
C ALA A 17 18.39 0.23 8.60
N LYS A 18 17.32 0.17 9.40
CA LYS A 18 16.91 -1.05 10.12
C LYS A 18 15.50 -1.43 9.67
N ILE A 19 15.31 -2.67 9.24
CA ILE A 19 14.03 -3.16 8.73
C ILE A 19 13.64 -4.41 9.47
N MET A 20 12.37 -4.46 9.87
CA MET A 20 11.74 -5.62 10.46
C MET A 20 10.66 -6.13 9.51
N LEU A 21 10.79 -7.39 9.09
CA LEU A 21 9.82 -8.12 8.26
C LEU A 21 9.15 -9.18 9.12
N LYS A 22 7.81 -9.18 9.18
CA LYS A 22 7.03 -10.11 9.97
C LYS A 22 6.02 -10.87 9.08
N PRO A 23 5.88 -12.19 9.24
CA PRO A 23 4.82 -12.94 8.57
C PRO A 23 3.44 -12.39 8.94
N ALA A 24 2.52 -12.46 7.99
CA ALA A 24 1.17 -11.96 8.15
C ALA A 24 0.13 -13.05 7.84
N SER A 25 -1.02 -12.98 8.50
CA SER A 25 -2.15 -13.88 8.22
C SER A 25 -2.72 -13.64 6.83
N LEU A 26 -3.37 -14.66 6.27
CA LEU A 26 -4.09 -14.54 5.00
C LEU A 26 -5.11 -13.39 5.07
N GLY A 27 -5.16 -12.55 4.03
CA GLY A 27 -6.07 -11.40 3.95
C GLY A 27 -5.52 -10.10 4.55
N THR A 28 -4.32 -10.11 5.15
CA THR A 28 -3.71 -8.88 5.71
C THR A 28 -3.22 -7.91 4.63
N SER A 29 -2.93 -8.41 3.42
CA SER A 29 -2.23 -7.65 2.37
C SER A 29 -0.85 -7.15 2.85
N ILE A 30 -0.21 -6.30 2.04
CA ILE A 30 1.10 -5.72 2.37
C ILE A 30 0.91 -4.44 3.19
N VAL A 31 1.23 -4.52 4.48
CA VAL A 31 1.27 -3.43 5.46
C VAL A 31 2.72 -3.03 5.69
N ALA A 32 3.21 -2.12 4.85
CA ALA A 32 4.61 -1.68 4.87
C ALA A 32 4.76 -0.24 4.38
N GLY A 33 5.93 0.37 4.63
CA GLY A 33 6.28 1.65 4.03
C GLY A 33 6.46 1.54 2.50
N GLY A 34 6.34 2.66 1.78
CA GLY A 34 6.27 2.65 0.30
C GLY A 34 7.39 1.89 -0.40
N VAL A 35 8.64 2.04 0.05
CA VAL A 35 9.79 1.31 -0.52
C VAL A 35 9.65 -0.20 -0.33
N VAL A 36 9.27 -0.63 0.88
CA VAL A 36 9.13 -2.06 1.20
C VAL A 36 7.96 -2.66 0.46
N ARG A 37 6.85 -1.92 0.30
CA ARG A 37 5.68 -2.37 -0.46
C ARG A 37 6.04 -2.69 -1.91
N VAL A 38 6.68 -1.77 -2.62
CA VAL A 38 7.06 -1.99 -4.02
C VAL A 38 7.94 -3.22 -4.18
N VAL A 39 8.94 -3.39 -3.32
CA VAL A 39 9.83 -4.56 -3.40
C VAL A 39 9.09 -5.85 -3.07
N ALA A 40 8.20 -5.85 -2.07
CA ALA A 40 7.43 -7.03 -1.69
C ALA A 40 6.43 -7.46 -2.79
N GLU A 41 5.80 -6.49 -3.47
CA GLU A 41 4.92 -6.73 -4.61
C GLU A 41 5.68 -7.37 -5.77
N LEU A 42 6.85 -6.82 -6.11
CA LEU A 42 7.73 -7.38 -7.16
C LEU A 42 8.28 -8.76 -6.79
N ALA A 43 8.50 -9.04 -5.51
CA ALA A 43 8.90 -10.35 -5.02
C ALA A 43 7.76 -11.38 -4.97
N GLY A 44 6.52 -10.99 -5.31
CA GLY A 44 5.35 -11.88 -5.30
C GLY A 44 4.81 -12.20 -3.90
N ILE A 45 5.15 -11.40 -2.89
CA ILE A 45 4.68 -11.59 -1.50
C ILE A 45 3.33 -10.87 -1.35
N LYS A 46 2.24 -11.60 -1.09
CA LYS A 46 0.90 -11.00 -0.97
C LYS A 46 0.61 -10.48 0.43
N ASN A 47 1.08 -11.19 1.47
CA ASN A 47 0.82 -10.84 2.86
C ASN A 47 2.13 -10.58 3.59
N LEU A 48 2.33 -9.35 4.08
CA LEU A 48 3.54 -8.96 4.77
C LEU A 48 3.27 -7.78 5.70
N VAL A 49 3.77 -7.85 6.94
CA VAL A 49 3.84 -6.70 7.83
C VAL A 49 5.30 -6.30 7.96
N ALA A 50 5.62 -5.05 7.66
CA ALA A 50 6.98 -4.57 7.77
C ALA A 50 7.07 -3.15 8.29
N LYS A 51 8.15 -2.88 9.04
CA LYS A 51 8.46 -1.56 9.57
C LYS A 51 9.92 -1.22 9.31
N VAL A 52 10.14 -0.05 8.73
CA VAL A 52 11.44 0.60 8.66
C VAL A 52 11.62 1.44 9.92
N ILE A 53 12.78 1.32 10.55
CA ILE A 53 13.15 1.96 11.82
C ILE A 53 14.42 2.79 11.57
N GLY A 54 14.47 4.00 12.11
CA GLY A 54 15.66 4.86 12.09
C GLY A 54 15.70 5.83 10.90
N THR A 55 15.88 5.34 9.66
CA THR A 55 16.18 6.20 8.51
C THR A 55 15.07 6.30 7.46
N ALA A 56 14.99 7.46 6.82
CA ALA A 56 14.15 7.71 5.64
C ALA A 56 14.91 7.50 4.31
N ASN A 57 16.21 7.18 4.35
CA ASN A 57 17.01 6.99 3.13
C ASN A 57 16.53 5.77 2.33
N LYS A 58 15.89 6.04 1.19
CA LYS A 58 15.29 5.01 0.32
C LYS A 58 16.32 4.03 -0.21
N ILE A 59 17.53 4.48 -0.57
CA ILE A 59 18.58 3.62 -1.14
C ILE A 59 19.00 2.55 -0.13
N ASN A 60 19.26 2.98 1.11
CA ASN A 60 19.66 2.05 2.18
C ASN A 60 18.49 1.13 2.57
N ASN A 61 17.26 1.65 2.55
CA ASN A 61 16.08 0.83 2.81
C ASN A 61 15.92 -0.28 1.76
N VAL A 62 16.11 0.02 0.47
CA VAL A 62 16.09 -1.00 -0.60
C VAL A 62 17.16 -2.06 -0.37
N LYS A 63 18.41 -1.65 -0.11
CA LYS A 63 19.51 -2.58 0.15
C LYS A 63 19.24 -3.45 1.39
N ALA A 64 18.73 -2.88 2.46
CA ALA A 64 18.33 -3.62 3.66
C ALA A 64 17.26 -4.68 3.36
N ILE A 65 16.29 -4.38 2.49
CA ILE A 65 15.26 -5.36 2.10
C ILE A 65 15.89 -6.53 1.34
N PHE A 66 16.79 -6.26 0.38
CA PHE A 66 17.46 -7.33 -0.37
C PHE A 66 18.30 -8.23 0.54
N VAL A 67 19.02 -7.63 1.49
CA VAL A 67 19.75 -8.41 2.51
C VAL A 67 18.77 -9.23 3.34
N ALA A 68 17.68 -8.64 3.83
CA ALA A 68 16.66 -9.35 4.62
C ALA A 68 16.02 -10.52 3.90
N LEU A 69 15.70 -10.37 2.60
CA LEU A 69 15.14 -11.43 1.78
C LEU A 69 16.17 -12.51 1.42
N SER A 70 17.46 -12.18 1.43
CA SER A 70 18.54 -13.13 1.16
C SER A 70 18.97 -13.92 2.42
N SER A 71 18.68 -13.39 3.63
CA SER A 71 19.02 -14.03 4.91
C SER A 71 18.11 -15.20 5.32
N PHE A 72 17.26 -15.73 4.43
CA PHE A 72 16.39 -16.86 4.76
C PHE A 72 17.13 -18.19 4.61
N ASP A 73 17.20 -18.96 5.70
CA ASP A 73 17.85 -20.26 5.72
C ASP A 73 16.91 -21.33 5.14
N PRO A 74 17.28 -22.02 4.04
CA PRO A 74 16.39 -22.98 3.38
C PRO A 74 15.96 -24.12 4.32
N GLU A 75 16.87 -24.65 5.14
CA GLU A 75 16.56 -25.71 6.10
C GLU A 75 15.50 -25.30 7.13
N LYS A 76 15.56 -24.05 7.60
CA LYS A 76 14.62 -23.53 8.59
C LYS A 76 13.24 -23.35 7.95
N VAL A 77 13.21 -22.91 6.69
CA VAL A 77 11.99 -22.79 5.90
C VAL A 77 11.31 -24.15 5.72
N GLU A 78 12.07 -25.20 5.42
CA GLU A 78 11.52 -26.56 5.28
C GLU A 78 10.90 -27.09 6.57
N ARG A 79 11.56 -26.87 7.72
CA ARG A 79 11.01 -27.25 9.03
C ARG A 79 9.67 -26.57 9.31
N ILE A 80 9.54 -25.29 8.95
CA ILE A 80 8.28 -24.54 9.12
C ILE A 80 7.20 -25.07 8.17
N LYS A 81 7.54 -25.35 6.91
CA LYS A 81 6.61 -25.95 5.94
C LYS A 81 6.07 -27.30 6.43
N LYS A 82 6.90 -28.15 7.02
CA LYS A 82 6.48 -29.47 7.56
C LYS A 82 5.51 -29.35 8.74
N ARG A 83 5.62 -28.29 9.54
CA ARG A 83 4.75 -28.05 10.71
C ARG A 83 3.35 -27.57 10.35
N ILE A 84 3.16 -26.99 9.16
CA ILE A 84 1.85 -26.51 8.74
C ILE A 84 1.11 -27.68 8.09
N PRO A 85 0.02 -28.19 8.68
CA PRO A 85 -0.77 -29.24 8.05
C PRO A 85 -1.34 -28.71 6.73
N LYS A 86 -1.20 -29.47 5.65
CA LYS A 86 -1.88 -29.19 4.38
C LYS A 86 -3.38 -29.36 4.63
N ILE A 87 -4.09 -28.25 4.83
CA ILE A 87 -5.55 -28.25 4.78
C ILE A 87 -5.90 -28.44 3.31
N ASN A 88 -6.18 -29.69 2.93
CA ASN A 88 -6.66 -30.03 1.60
C ASN A 88 -7.97 -29.25 1.37
N LYS A 89 -7.97 -28.32 0.42
CA LYS A 89 -9.19 -27.74 -0.11
C LYS A 89 -9.92 -28.80 -0.94
N THR A 90 -10.66 -29.68 -0.29
CA THR A 90 -11.87 -30.26 -0.88
C THR A 90 -12.99 -29.26 -0.60
N VAL A 91 -13.08 -28.23 -1.46
CA VAL A 91 -14.38 -27.56 -1.66
C VAL A 91 -14.78 -27.97 -3.06
N THR A 92 -15.49 -29.08 -3.10
CA THR A 92 -16.19 -29.59 -4.27
C THR A 92 -16.97 -28.45 -4.90
N SER A 93 -16.85 -28.35 -6.21
CA SER A 93 -17.67 -27.56 -7.10
C SER A 93 -19.15 -27.86 -6.89
N GLU A 94 -19.87 -26.99 -6.20
CA GLU A 94 -21.33 -26.89 -6.33
C GLU A 94 -21.71 -25.41 -6.43
N PRO A 95 -22.22 -24.95 -7.59
CA PRO A 95 -22.80 -23.61 -7.70
C PRO A 95 -24.17 -23.63 -7.01
N VAL A 96 -24.25 -23.13 -5.78
CA VAL A 96 -25.54 -22.98 -5.09
C VAL A 96 -26.28 -21.81 -5.71
N GLU A 97 -27.31 -22.13 -6.50
CA GLU A 97 -28.30 -21.20 -7.04
C GLU A 97 -28.87 -20.32 -5.91
N THR A 98 -28.59 -19.02 -5.98
CA THR A 98 -29.22 -18.01 -5.11
C THR A 98 -29.89 -16.98 -6.01
N LYS A 99 -31.12 -17.30 -6.44
CA LYS A 99 -32.00 -16.35 -7.16
C LYS A 99 -33.32 -16.01 -6.48
N GLU A 100 -33.68 -16.58 -5.32
CA GLU A 100 -35.08 -16.45 -4.85
C GLU A 100 -35.35 -15.70 -3.53
N VAL A 101 -34.38 -15.06 -2.85
CA VAL A 101 -34.63 -14.63 -1.44
C VAL A 101 -34.52 -13.12 -1.15
N ILE A 102 -34.34 -12.23 -2.14
CA ILE A 102 -34.22 -10.76 -1.88
C ILE A 102 -35.40 -9.93 -2.43
N SER A 103 -36.64 -10.41 -2.32
CA SER A 103 -37.82 -9.53 -2.56
C SER A 103 -38.73 -9.33 -1.35
N THR A 104 -38.47 -9.98 -0.20
CA THR A 104 -39.44 -10.00 0.91
C THR A 104 -39.01 -9.22 2.16
N LEU A 105 -37.84 -8.58 2.17
CA LEU A 105 -37.29 -7.89 3.35
C LEU A 105 -37.13 -6.37 3.21
N VAL A 106 -37.94 -5.73 2.36
CA VAL A 106 -38.10 -4.26 2.35
C VAL A 106 -39.48 -3.90 2.90
N THR A 107 -39.71 -4.17 4.18
CA THR A 107 -40.70 -3.45 4.99
C THR A 107 -40.26 -3.39 6.46
N GLY A 108 -39.96 -2.18 6.91
CA GLY A 108 -40.10 -1.80 8.32
C GLY A 108 -38.95 -2.10 9.27
N ARG A 109 -38.13 -1.09 9.54
CA ARG A 109 -37.85 -0.64 10.92
C ARG A 109 -37.26 0.77 10.94
N ALA A 110 -38.11 1.71 11.33
CA ALA A 110 -37.74 3.01 11.83
C ALA A 110 -36.84 2.87 13.08
N GLY A 111 -35.80 3.70 13.17
CA GLY A 111 -34.92 3.72 14.34
C GLY A 111 -33.56 4.39 14.13
N GLY A 112 -33.50 5.48 13.36
CA GLY A 112 -32.29 6.28 13.22
C GLY A 112 -32.26 7.44 14.21
N ARG A 113 -31.26 7.47 15.10
CA ARG A 113 -30.95 8.62 15.97
C ARG A 113 -30.47 9.80 15.10
N PRO A 114 -31.07 11.00 15.15
CA PRO A 114 -30.68 12.10 14.28
C PRO A 114 -29.25 12.57 14.60
N ARG A 115 -28.35 12.51 13.62
CA ARG A 115 -27.03 13.17 13.75
C ARG A 115 -27.22 14.66 13.47
N LYS A 116 -26.97 15.46 14.51
CA LYS A 116 -26.94 16.92 14.52
C LYS A 116 -25.94 17.42 13.46
N LEU A 117 -26.42 18.09 12.42
CA LEU A 117 -25.61 18.80 11.44
C LEU A 117 -24.97 20.02 12.13
N ALA A 118 -23.71 19.89 12.55
CA ALA A 118 -22.87 21.02 12.88
C ALA A 118 -22.22 21.50 11.57
N GLY A 119 -22.52 22.75 11.21
CA GLY A 119 -22.03 23.37 9.99
C GLY A 119 -20.51 23.61 10.00
N GLN A 120 -19.96 23.73 8.80
CA GLN A 120 -18.82 24.59 8.51
C GLN A 120 -18.82 24.87 7.01
N ALA A 121 -19.21 26.10 6.69
CA ALA A 121 -18.99 26.72 5.40
C ALA A 121 -17.49 26.67 5.05
N LYS A 122 -17.18 26.16 3.86
CA LYS A 122 -15.92 26.47 3.18
C LYS A 122 -16.26 26.92 1.76
N THR A 123 -15.94 28.18 1.56
CA THR A 123 -15.93 28.97 0.33
C THR A 123 -15.39 28.21 -0.89
N GLU A 124 -16.22 28.14 -1.93
CA GLU A 124 -15.76 27.97 -3.31
C GLU A 124 -14.92 29.21 -3.71
N LYS A 125 -13.62 29.02 -3.92
CA LYS A 125 -12.84 29.89 -4.79
C LYS A 125 -12.83 29.25 -6.18
N ALA A 126 -13.85 29.57 -6.96
CA ALA A 126 -13.92 29.22 -8.37
C ALA A 126 -12.97 30.10 -9.19
N LYS A 127 -12.20 29.39 -10.00
CA LYS A 127 -11.18 29.74 -10.98
C LYS A 127 -11.65 30.79 -12.01
N ALA A 128 -10.82 31.82 -12.24
CA ALA A 128 -11.05 32.90 -13.21
C ALA A 128 -11.05 32.40 -14.68
N PRO A 129 -11.84 33.00 -15.59
CA PRO A 129 -11.86 32.65 -17.00
C PRO A 129 -10.72 33.31 -17.79
N LYS A 130 -10.21 32.56 -18.79
CA LYS A 130 -9.30 33.01 -19.86
C LYS A 130 -10.08 33.74 -20.96
N ASN A 131 -9.52 34.85 -21.44
CA ASN A 131 -9.58 35.44 -22.80
C ASN A 131 -9.25 36.94 -22.67
N THR A 132 -8.66 37.70 -23.60
CA THR A 132 -7.90 37.58 -24.85
C THR A 132 -7.46 39.03 -25.16
N ALA A 133 -6.36 39.22 -25.89
CA ALA A 133 -5.90 40.50 -26.48
C ALA A 133 -5.27 41.47 -25.45
N GLU A 134 -4.18 42.21 -25.69
CA GLU A 134 -3.61 42.79 -26.92
C GLU A 134 -2.08 42.92 -26.80
N VAL A 135 -1.39 42.94 -27.95
CA VAL A 135 0.03 43.32 -28.11
C VAL A 135 0.09 44.80 -28.51
N PRO A 136 1.00 45.60 -27.93
CA PRO A 136 1.86 46.48 -28.76
C PRO A 136 3.33 46.45 -28.25
N THR A 137 4.31 46.07 -29.08
CA THR A 137 5.20 46.92 -29.92
C THR A 137 6.17 47.86 -29.19
N GLU A 138 7.46 47.61 -29.44
CA GLU A 138 8.62 48.55 -29.46
C GLU A 138 9.00 49.18 -28.11
N SER A 139 10.27 49.40 -27.72
CA SER A 139 11.44 49.87 -28.45
C SER A 139 12.68 49.85 -27.54
N VAL A 140 13.84 49.54 -28.11
CA VAL A 140 15.17 50.17 -27.89
C VAL A 140 15.93 49.93 -26.57
N GLY A 141 17.19 49.47 -26.70
CA GLY A 141 18.17 49.64 -25.62
C GLY A 141 19.45 48.78 -25.68
N LYS A 142 20.20 48.81 -26.77
CA LYS A 142 21.61 48.35 -26.83
C LYS A 142 22.47 49.16 -25.85
N LYS A 143 23.28 48.49 -25.01
CA LYS A 143 24.62 48.91 -24.51
C LYS A 143 25.37 47.61 -24.20
N GLU A 144 26.28 47.09 -25.01
CA GLU A 144 27.64 47.58 -25.30
C GLU A 144 28.47 47.96 -24.06
N GLU A 145 29.38 47.02 -23.73
CA GLU A 145 30.83 47.19 -23.59
C GLU A 145 31.49 47.58 -22.24
N LYS A 146 32.67 46.94 -22.06
CA LYS A 146 33.82 47.21 -21.18
C LYS A 146 33.72 46.61 -19.76
N LYS A 147 34.72 45.89 -19.24
CA LYS A 147 36.15 45.77 -19.57
C LYS A 147 36.66 44.45 -19.00
#